data_AF-A0AAU6G976-F1
#
_entry.id   AF-A0AAU6G976-F1
#
_cell.length_a   1.000
_cell.length_b   1.000
_cell.length_c   1.000
_cell.angle_alpha   90.00
_cell.angle_beta   90.00
_cell.angle_gamma   90.00
#
_symmetry.space_group_name_H-M   'P 1'
#
loop_
_entity.id
_entity.type
_entity.pdbx_description
1 polymer ?
#
loop_
_entity_poly.entity_id
_entity_poly.type
_entity_poly.pdbx_seq_one_letter_code
_entity_poly.pdbx_strand_id
1 'polypeptide(L)'
;MKWGRSAGVIALALLLSACSAEFDPLFVEGESPAPVIGWRECPSAKRDGIAEVGLYRWDHDGTVDEPGELLWRIKAPQGITMHRIRLGSSPRGFTTQPPLSVTLDPAATYALRTNMTSDDLVSGFLTFQPRQLGAGRLVFGDGKEESRKVYDDRDDEDFGCFSG
;
A
#
# COMPACT_ATOMS: atom_id res chain seq x y z
N MET A 1 -8.86 -58.50 25.25
CA MET A 1 -9.45 -57.19 25.60
C MET A 1 -8.49 -56.12 25.09
N LYS A 2 -8.64 -55.69 23.82
CA LYS A 2 -9.07 -54.33 23.40
C LYS A 2 -8.48 -53.21 24.25
N TRP A 3 -7.45 -52.51 23.75
CA TRP A 3 -7.30 -51.04 23.66
C TRP A 3 -6.30 -50.85 22.49
N GLY A 4 -6.63 -50.36 21.30
CA GLY A 4 -7.58 -49.33 20.93
C GLY A 4 -6.79 -48.08 20.53
N ARG A 5 -6.35 -48.02 19.26
CA ARG A 5 -5.67 -46.88 18.63
C ARG A 5 -6.43 -45.57 18.92
N SER A 6 -5.75 -44.57 19.47
CA SER A 6 -6.23 -43.18 19.42
C SER A 6 -5.36 -42.40 18.45
N ALA A 7 -5.87 -42.29 17.23
CA ALA A 7 -5.46 -41.30 16.26
C ALA A 7 -6.24 -40.01 16.52
N GLY A 8 -5.56 -38.87 16.39
CA GLY A 8 -6.17 -37.59 16.02
C GLY A 8 -6.90 -36.85 17.13
N VAL A 9 -6.30 -35.74 17.59
CA VAL A 9 -6.90 -34.42 17.34
C VAL A 9 -5.75 -33.47 16.99
N ILE A 10 -5.69 -33.17 15.70
CA ILE A 10 -5.03 -32.02 15.11
C ILE A 10 -5.78 -30.80 15.68
N ALA A 11 -5.27 -30.22 16.77
CA ALA A 11 -5.65 -28.87 17.19
C ALA A 11 -4.59 -27.90 16.67
N LEU A 12 -4.42 -27.93 15.35
CA LEU A 12 -3.73 -26.95 14.54
C LEU A 12 -4.69 -25.76 14.42
N ALA A 13 -4.86 -25.03 15.52
CA ALA A 13 -5.78 -23.91 15.61
C ALA A 13 -5.02 -22.65 16.05
N LEU A 14 -4.67 -21.85 15.04
CA LEU A 14 -5.17 -20.47 14.95
C LEU A 14 -4.60 -19.43 15.92
N LEU A 15 -3.37 -19.60 16.38
CA LEU A 15 -2.74 -18.56 17.21
C LEU A 15 -1.28 -18.38 16.76
N LEU A 16 -1.04 -17.25 16.08
CA LEU A 16 0.27 -16.61 15.80
C LEU A 16 0.82 -16.63 14.35
N SER A 17 -0.02 -16.76 13.31
CA SER A 17 0.35 -16.30 11.95
C SER A 17 -0.10 -14.86 11.67
N ALA A 18 -0.31 -14.05 12.71
CA ALA A 18 -0.43 -12.59 12.60
C ALA A 18 0.96 -11.90 12.72
N CYS A 19 2.02 -12.60 12.32
CA CYS A 19 3.34 -12.00 12.18
C CYS A 19 3.52 -11.57 10.74
N SER A 20 3.09 -10.32 10.50
CA SER A 20 3.40 -9.46 9.37
C SER A 20 3.05 -10.02 7.99
N ALA A 21 1.95 -9.54 7.41
CA ALA A 21 1.96 -9.32 5.97
C ALA A 21 3.21 -8.49 5.70
N GLU A 22 4.25 -9.10 5.12
CA GLU A 22 5.57 -8.50 5.00
C GLU A 22 5.56 -7.37 3.95
N PHE A 23 4.45 -7.21 3.20
CA PHE A 23 4.35 -6.26 2.12
C PHE A 23 2.99 -5.55 2.12
N ASP A 24 3.03 -4.24 2.32
CA ASP A 24 1.87 -3.36 2.15
C ASP A 24 1.28 -3.54 0.74
N PRO A 25 -0.05 -3.58 0.58
CA PRO A 25 -0.70 -3.66 -0.74
C PRO A 25 -0.47 -2.41 -1.61
N LEU A 26 0.26 -1.42 -1.10
CA LEU A 26 0.58 -0.15 -1.74
C LEU A 26 1.86 -0.24 -2.58
N PHE A 27 1.80 0.27 -3.82
CA PHE A 27 2.96 0.41 -4.69
C PHE A 27 2.94 1.74 -5.45
N VAL A 28 4.08 2.11 -6.02
CA VAL A 28 4.22 3.23 -6.98
C VAL A 28 4.83 2.73 -8.27
N GLU A 29 4.32 3.17 -9.42
CA GLU A 29 4.78 2.79 -10.75
C GLU A 29 4.82 3.98 -11.73
N GLY A 30 5.60 3.85 -12.79
CA GLY A 30 5.61 4.82 -13.90
C GLY A 30 6.54 6.03 -13.71
N GLU A 31 6.81 6.74 -14.80
CA GLU A 31 7.87 7.74 -14.85
C GLU A 31 7.46 9.11 -14.27
N SER A 32 8.47 9.88 -13.85
CA SER A 32 8.35 11.31 -13.54
C SER A 32 7.82 12.09 -14.76
N PRO A 33 6.94 13.09 -14.61
CA PRO A 33 6.68 13.87 -13.38
C PRO A 33 5.53 13.39 -12.49
N ALA A 34 4.74 12.40 -12.91
CA ALA A 34 3.49 12.06 -12.23
C ALA A 34 3.28 10.55 -12.20
N PRO A 35 3.98 9.82 -11.32
CA PRO A 35 3.84 8.38 -11.20
C PRO A 35 2.44 7.99 -10.73
N VAL A 36 2.10 6.71 -10.86
CA VAL A 36 0.82 6.15 -10.44
C VAL A 36 1.02 5.41 -9.12
N ILE A 37 0.19 5.77 -8.15
CA ILE A 37 0.04 5.07 -6.88
C ILE A 37 -0.99 3.98 -7.11
N GLY A 38 -0.74 2.75 -6.65
CA GLY A 38 -1.74 1.71 -6.72
C GLY A 38 -1.83 0.85 -5.48
N TRP A 39 -2.97 0.18 -5.36
CA TRP A 39 -3.38 -0.65 -4.24
C TRP A 39 -3.82 -2.01 -4.78
N ARG A 40 -3.25 -3.11 -4.26
CA ARG A 40 -3.66 -4.47 -4.62
C ARG A 40 -5.08 -4.74 -4.12
N GLU A 41 -5.89 -5.36 -4.98
CA GLU A 41 -7.24 -5.80 -4.64
C GLU A 41 -7.16 -7.16 -3.96
N CYS A 42 -7.60 -7.27 -2.69
CA CYS A 42 -7.77 -8.57 -2.06
C CYS A 42 -9.13 -9.17 -2.45
N PRO A 43 -9.20 -10.40 -2.98
CA PRO A 43 -10.45 -11.01 -3.47
C PRO A 43 -11.60 -11.11 -2.44
N SER A 44 -11.27 -11.17 -1.15
CA SER A 44 -12.22 -11.35 -0.04
C SER A 44 -12.57 -10.07 0.71
N ALA A 45 -11.84 -8.97 0.48
CA ALA A 45 -11.97 -7.76 1.27
C ALA A 45 -12.98 -6.79 0.65
N LYS A 46 -14.02 -6.45 1.42
CA LYS A 46 -15.05 -5.52 0.97
C LYS A 46 -14.51 -4.10 1.04
N ARG A 47 -14.47 -3.42 -0.11
CA ARG A 47 -14.13 -1.99 -0.29
C ARG A 47 -12.65 -1.66 -0.11
N ASP A 48 -11.78 -2.49 -0.64
CA ASP A 48 -10.36 -2.16 -0.77
C ASP A 48 -10.13 -0.93 -1.63
N GLY A 49 -8.98 -0.28 -1.42
CA GLY A 49 -8.51 0.81 -2.24
C GLY A 49 -8.33 2.13 -1.47
N ILE A 50 -7.72 3.07 -2.17
CA ILE A 50 -7.27 4.33 -1.61
C ILE A 50 -8.49 5.23 -1.41
N ALA A 51 -8.80 5.52 -0.15
CA ALA A 51 -9.78 6.55 0.22
C ALA A 51 -9.10 7.87 0.58
N GLU A 52 -7.91 7.80 1.18
CA GLU A 52 -7.06 8.95 1.43
C GLU A 52 -5.62 8.60 1.07
N VAL A 53 -4.91 9.55 0.46
CA VAL A 53 -3.46 9.45 0.28
C VAL A 53 -2.82 10.80 0.53
N GLY A 54 -1.74 10.78 1.31
CA GLY A 54 -0.82 11.90 1.49
C GLY A 54 0.55 11.57 0.92
N LEU A 55 1.09 12.51 0.15
CA LEU A 55 2.49 12.55 -0.26
C LEU A 55 3.24 13.53 0.61
N TYR A 56 4.36 13.05 1.13
CA TYR A 56 5.24 13.80 2.01
C TYR A 56 6.65 13.82 1.43
N ARG A 57 7.35 14.93 1.63
CA ARG A 57 8.80 14.93 1.53
C ARG A 57 9.35 14.19 2.74
N TRP A 58 10.11 13.14 2.50
CA TRP A 58 10.65 12.33 3.57
C TRP A 58 11.87 13.01 4.19
N ASP A 59 11.79 13.30 5.48
CA ASP A 59 12.90 13.84 6.25
C ASP A 59 13.82 12.71 6.73
N HIS A 60 15.10 13.01 6.99
CA HIS A 60 16.08 12.00 7.41
C HIS A 60 15.65 11.24 8.68
N ASP A 61 14.97 11.95 9.58
CA ASP A 61 14.45 11.41 10.85
C ASP A 61 12.94 11.09 10.77
N GLY A 62 12.39 10.98 9.56
CA GLY A 62 10.97 10.71 9.32
C GLY A 62 10.54 9.35 9.89
N THR A 63 9.29 9.28 10.33
CA THR A 63 8.63 8.03 10.76
C THR A 63 7.33 7.83 9.99
N VAL A 64 6.71 6.64 10.09
CA VAL A 64 5.40 6.37 9.46
C VAL A 64 4.33 7.37 9.94
N ASP A 65 4.37 7.73 11.23
CA ASP A 65 3.42 8.67 11.85
C ASP A 65 3.76 10.13 11.54
N GLU A 66 5.05 10.44 11.48
CA GLU A 66 5.59 11.79 11.22
C GLU A 66 6.57 11.75 10.02
N PRO A 67 6.04 11.61 8.78
CA PRO A 67 6.88 11.39 7.60
C PRO A 67 7.61 12.63 7.09
N GLY A 68 7.28 13.82 7.58
CA GLY A 68 7.85 15.10 7.15
C GLY A 68 6.82 16.06 6.54
N GLU A 69 7.27 16.91 5.61
CA GLU A 69 6.46 17.96 4.99
C GLU A 69 5.37 17.39 4.07
N LEU A 70 4.08 17.72 4.34
CA LEU A 70 2.96 17.36 3.47
C LEU A 70 2.98 18.19 2.18
N LEU A 71 3.20 17.53 1.05
CA LEU A 71 3.26 18.16 -0.28
C LEU A 71 1.95 18.10 -1.04
N TRP A 72 1.19 17.01 -0.84
CA TRP A 72 -0.07 16.79 -1.53
C TRP A 72 -0.91 15.78 -0.76
N ARG A 73 -2.22 16.00 -0.67
CA ARG A 73 -3.14 14.99 -0.15
C ARG A 73 -4.46 15.05 -0.87
N ILE A 74 -5.05 13.87 -1.07
CA ILE A 74 -6.43 13.73 -1.52
C ILE A 74 -7.20 12.85 -0.55
N LYS A 75 -8.50 13.13 -0.44
CA LYS A 75 -9.42 12.38 0.41
C LYS A 75 -10.79 12.26 -0.25
N ALA A 76 -11.29 11.05 -0.33
CA ALA A 76 -12.64 10.75 -0.74
C ALA A 76 -13.65 10.94 0.41
N PRO A 77 -14.90 11.32 0.11
CA PRO A 77 -16.01 11.14 1.05
C PRO A 77 -16.27 9.64 1.26
N GLN A 78 -17.03 9.32 2.31
CA GLN A 78 -17.34 7.92 2.65
C GLN A 78 -17.89 7.13 1.46
N GLY A 79 -17.40 5.90 1.30
CA GLY A 79 -17.88 4.95 0.29
C GLY A 79 -17.28 5.10 -1.10
N ILE A 80 -16.34 6.02 -1.31
CA ILE A 80 -15.56 6.12 -2.56
C ILE A 80 -14.12 5.67 -2.30
N THR A 81 -13.66 4.70 -3.07
CA THR A 81 -12.26 4.24 -3.11
C THR A 81 -11.76 4.15 -4.55
N MET A 82 -10.44 4.16 -4.73
CA MET A 82 -9.76 3.98 -6.02
C MET A 82 -8.56 3.07 -5.85
N HIS A 83 -8.35 2.12 -6.76
CA HIS A 83 -7.18 1.23 -6.71
C HIS A 83 -5.94 1.81 -7.38
N ARG A 84 -6.11 2.84 -8.22
CA ARG A 84 -5.00 3.51 -8.91
C ARG A 84 -5.24 4.99 -8.98
N ILE A 85 -4.25 5.78 -8.61
CA ILE A 85 -4.30 7.25 -8.59
C ILE A 85 -3.00 7.79 -9.16
N ARG A 86 -3.10 8.64 -10.18
CA ARG A 86 -1.95 9.42 -10.63
C ARG A 86 -1.56 10.43 -9.55
N LEU A 87 -0.30 10.40 -9.12
CA LEU A 87 0.25 11.29 -8.12
C LEU A 87 0.10 12.76 -8.56
N GLY A 88 -0.37 13.61 -7.64
CA GLY A 88 -0.68 15.01 -7.91
C GLY A 88 -2.02 15.25 -8.62
N SER A 89 -2.75 14.20 -9.02
CA SER A 89 -4.08 14.33 -9.65
C SER A 89 -5.21 14.08 -8.66
N SER A 90 -6.33 14.79 -8.80
CA SER A 90 -7.53 14.54 -8.00
C SER A 90 -8.54 13.69 -8.79
N PRO A 91 -8.80 12.43 -8.40
CA PRO A 91 -9.89 11.66 -9.00
C PRO A 91 -11.25 12.32 -8.72
N ARG A 92 -12.24 12.05 -9.56
CA ARG A 92 -13.59 12.59 -9.38
C ARG A 92 -14.14 12.20 -8.02
N GLY A 93 -14.66 13.18 -7.28
CA GLY A 93 -15.24 12.97 -5.96
C GLY A 93 -14.22 13.07 -4.82
N PHE A 94 -12.92 13.17 -5.09
CA PHE A 94 -11.91 13.43 -4.06
C PHE A 94 -11.76 14.93 -3.83
N THR A 95 -11.47 15.30 -2.59
CA THR A 95 -11.02 16.64 -2.21
C THR A 95 -9.50 16.65 -2.17
N THR A 96 -8.85 17.71 -2.67
CA THR A 96 -7.38 17.83 -2.70
C THR A 96 -6.90 18.95 -1.80
N GLN A 97 -6.07 18.65 -0.80
CA GLN A 97 -5.53 19.63 0.13
C GLN A 97 -4.22 19.13 0.78
N PRO A 98 -3.06 19.80 0.59
CA PRO A 98 -2.81 20.82 -0.44
C PRO A 98 -2.75 20.20 -1.86
N PRO A 99 -2.95 20.98 -2.94
CA PRO A 99 -2.60 20.55 -4.28
C PRO A 99 -1.08 20.43 -4.45
N LEU A 100 -0.63 19.49 -5.28
CA LEU A 100 0.80 19.33 -5.56
C LEU A 100 1.28 20.53 -6.36
N SER A 101 2.17 21.33 -5.78
CA SER A 101 2.69 22.57 -6.38
C SER A 101 4.16 22.47 -6.77
N VAL A 102 4.84 21.39 -6.39
CA VAL A 102 6.26 21.16 -6.65
C VAL A 102 6.46 20.01 -7.62
N THR A 103 7.48 20.11 -8.46
CA THR A 103 7.97 18.95 -9.23
C THR A 103 8.78 18.06 -8.29
N LEU A 104 8.58 16.75 -8.37
CA LEU A 104 9.34 15.81 -7.56
C LEU A 104 10.80 15.76 -8.03
N ASP A 105 11.73 16.00 -7.11
CA ASP A 105 13.16 15.84 -7.32
C ASP A 105 13.47 14.35 -7.46
N PRO A 106 14.07 13.89 -8.58
CA PRO A 106 14.41 12.48 -8.77
C PRO A 106 15.33 11.89 -7.69
N ALA A 107 16.11 12.71 -6.99
CA ALA A 107 17.06 12.26 -5.96
C ALA A 107 16.51 12.36 -4.53
N ALA A 108 15.40 13.07 -4.30
CA ALA A 108 14.78 13.17 -3.00
C ALA A 108 13.95 11.91 -2.69
N THR A 109 13.89 11.56 -1.41
CA THR A 109 12.99 10.51 -0.92
C THR A 109 11.65 11.13 -0.57
N TYR A 110 10.58 10.46 -0.95
CA TYR A 110 9.21 10.80 -0.63
C TYR A 110 8.55 9.65 0.10
N ALA A 111 7.56 9.97 0.92
CA ALA A 111 6.72 8.98 1.57
C ALA A 111 5.28 9.11 1.10
N LEU A 112 4.64 7.97 0.89
CA LEU A 112 3.21 7.87 0.70
C LEU A 112 2.60 7.22 1.92
N ARG A 113 1.55 7.86 2.44
CA ARG A 113 0.68 7.27 3.46
C ARG A 113 -0.73 7.21 2.90
N THR A 114 -1.33 6.03 2.90
CA THR A 114 -2.69 5.83 2.43
C THR A 114 -3.56 5.27 3.53
N ASN A 115 -4.82 5.69 3.59
CA ASN A 115 -5.83 5.10 4.45
C ASN A 115 -7.00 4.59 3.61
N MET A 116 -7.55 3.45 4.01
CA MET A 116 -8.84 2.96 3.53
C MET A 116 -10.00 3.56 4.33
N THR A 117 -11.21 3.54 3.75
CA THR A 117 -12.46 3.93 4.43
C THR A 117 -13.04 2.88 5.39
N SER A 118 -12.30 1.81 5.69
CA SER A 118 -12.79 0.71 6.54
C SER A 118 -12.79 1.09 8.02
N ASP A 119 -13.70 0.47 8.79
CA ASP A 119 -13.77 0.55 10.26
C ASP A 119 -12.51 -0.04 10.92
N ASP A 120 -11.81 -0.93 10.20
CA ASP A 120 -10.47 -1.41 10.51
C ASP A 120 -9.47 -0.58 9.70
N LEU A 121 -8.61 0.18 10.39
CA LEU A 121 -7.61 1.07 9.79
C LEU A 121 -6.55 0.28 9.00
N VAL A 122 -6.87 -0.13 7.79
CA VAL A 122 -5.87 -0.60 6.83
C VAL A 122 -5.16 0.64 6.29
N SER A 123 -3.95 0.87 6.81
CA SER A 123 -3.03 1.91 6.36
C SER A 123 -1.93 1.29 5.51
N GLY A 124 -1.56 1.94 4.41
CA GLY A 124 -0.35 1.58 3.66
C GLY A 124 0.69 2.68 3.79
N PHE A 125 1.95 2.29 3.85
CA PHE A 125 3.08 3.20 3.90
C PHE A 125 4.23 2.72 3.02
N LEU A 126 4.82 3.62 2.24
CA LEU A 126 6.07 3.32 1.55
C LEU A 126 6.92 4.56 1.38
N THR A 127 8.21 4.35 1.15
CA THR A 127 9.12 5.40 0.70
C THR A 127 9.65 5.09 -0.69
N PHE A 128 9.89 6.12 -1.49
CA PHE A 128 10.46 5.97 -2.82
C PHE A 128 11.21 7.22 -3.25
N GLN A 129 12.14 7.05 -4.20
CA GLN A 129 12.77 8.14 -4.94
C GLN A 129 12.27 8.09 -6.38
N PRO A 130 11.90 9.21 -7.03
CA PRO A 130 11.33 9.15 -8.37
C PRO A 130 12.28 8.56 -9.42
N ARG A 131 13.61 8.64 -9.21
CA ARG A 131 14.60 7.99 -10.09
C ARG A 131 14.53 6.46 -10.09
N GLN A 132 13.94 5.85 -9.06
CA GLN A 132 13.77 4.38 -8.96
C GLN A 132 12.65 3.88 -9.88
N LEU A 133 11.73 4.78 -10.27
CA LEU A 133 10.56 4.46 -11.08
C LEU A 133 10.87 4.43 -12.59
N GLY A 134 11.99 3.81 -12.98
CA GLY A 134 12.31 3.59 -14.39
C GLY A 134 11.19 2.83 -15.11
N ALA A 135 11.10 2.95 -16.44
CA ALA A 135 10.04 2.33 -17.25
C ALA A 135 9.68 0.90 -16.80
N GLY A 136 8.45 0.72 -16.29
CA GLY A 136 7.90 -0.59 -15.90
C GLY A 136 8.35 -1.13 -14.54
N ARG A 137 9.09 -0.36 -13.73
CA ARG A 137 9.43 -0.72 -12.35
C ARG A 137 8.39 -0.20 -11.36
N LEU A 138 8.12 -1.02 -10.36
CA LEU A 138 7.33 -0.70 -9.19
C LEU A 138 8.24 -0.54 -7.99
N VAL A 139 7.91 0.39 -7.12
CA VAL A 139 8.50 0.52 -5.79
C VAL A 139 7.46 0.18 -4.74
N PHE A 140 7.86 -0.63 -3.76
CA PHE A 140 7.07 -1.02 -2.59
C PHE A 140 7.95 -1.03 -1.33
N GLY A 141 7.33 -0.81 -0.16
CA GLY A 141 8.02 -0.81 1.15
C GLY A 141 9.20 0.16 1.24
N ASP A 142 10.36 -0.33 1.70
CA ASP A 142 11.64 0.39 1.89
C ASP A 142 12.38 0.72 0.58
N GLY A 143 11.65 1.06 -0.49
CA GLY A 143 12.28 1.39 -1.77
C GLY A 143 12.74 0.18 -2.58
N LYS A 144 12.20 -1.03 -2.33
CA LYS A 144 12.49 -2.22 -3.14
C LYS A 144 11.86 -2.07 -4.52
N GLU A 145 12.62 -2.35 -5.57
CA GLU A 145 12.17 -2.29 -6.95
C GLU A 145 11.84 -3.69 -7.50
N GLU A 146 10.71 -3.83 -8.18
CA GLU A 146 10.37 -5.05 -8.93
C GLU A 146 9.59 -4.74 -10.22
N SER A 147 9.43 -5.75 -11.09
CA SER A 147 8.59 -5.61 -12.29
C SER A 147 7.11 -5.84 -11.97
N ARG A 148 6.20 -5.23 -12.74
CA ARG A 148 4.75 -5.41 -12.55
C ARG A 148 4.33 -6.86 -12.59
N LYS A 149 4.91 -7.60 -13.53
CA LYS A 149 4.61 -9.01 -13.72
C LYS A 149 4.94 -9.83 -12.48
N VAL A 150 6.12 -9.62 -11.89
CA VAL A 150 6.53 -10.34 -10.68
C VAL A 150 5.58 -10.01 -9.54
N TYR A 151 5.26 -8.73 -9.32
CA TYR A 151 4.30 -8.30 -8.31
C TYR A 151 2.92 -8.94 -8.47
N ASP A 152 2.37 -8.95 -9.69
CA ASP A 152 1.06 -9.52 -10.01
C ASP A 152 1.05 -11.06 -9.90
N ASP A 153 2.18 -11.71 -10.17
CA ASP A 153 2.33 -13.18 -10.09
C ASP A 153 2.56 -13.68 -8.64
N ARG A 154 2.75 -12.78 -7.66
CA ARG A 154 2.90 -13.16 -6.23
C ARG A 154 1.59 -13.68 -5.64
N ASP A 155 1.70 -14.62 -4.72
CA ASP A 155 0.54 -15.15 -4.00
C ASP A 155 -0.14 -14.06 -3.17
N ASP A 156 -1.47 -14.12 -3.08
CA ASP A 156 -2.28 -13.15 -2.34
C ASP A 156 -1.92 -13.11 -0.84
N GLU A 157 -1.47 -14.22 -0.28
CA GLU A 157 -1.03 -14.34 1.12
C GLU A 157 0.16 -13.44 1.45
N ASP A 158 1.03 -13.12 0.47
CA ASP A 158 2.18 -12.22 0.65
C ASP A 158 1.75 -10.80 1.05
N PHE A 159 0.51 -10.42 0.73
CA PHE A 159 -0.09 -9.12 0.99
C PHE A 159 -1.11 -9.16 2.13
N GLY A 160 -1.17 -10.28 2.86
CA GLY A 160 -2.19 -10.49 3.88
C GLY A 160 -3.61 -10.63 3.32
N CYS A 161 -3.76 -10.90 2.02
CA CYS A 161 -5.04 -11.18 1.41
C CYS A 161 -5.42 -12.64 1.68
N PHE A 162 -6.00 -12.91 2.84
CA PHE A 162 -6.47 -14.25 3.18
C PHE A 162 -7.89 -14.49 2.61
N SER A 163 -8.06 -15.56 1.83
CA SER A 163 -9.38 -16.09 1.53
C SER A 163 -9.89 -16.85 2.75
N GLY A 164 -10.98 -16.38 3.37
CA GLY A 164 -11.68 -17.10 4.42
C GLY A 164 -12.36 -18.37 3.94
#